data_AF-A0A9E0XCS4-F1
#
_entry.id   AF-A0A9E0XCS4-F1
#
_cell.length_a   1.000
_cell.length_b   1.000
_cell.length_c   1.000
_cell.angle_alpha   90.00
_cell.angle_beta   90.00
_cell.angle_gamma   90.00
#
_symmetry.space_group_name_H-M   'P 1'
#
loop_
_entity.id
_entity.type
_entity.pdbx_description
1 polymer ?
#
loop_
_entity_poly.entity_id
_entity_poly.type
_entity_poly.pdbx_seq_one_letter_code
_entity_poly.pdbx_strand_id
1 'polypeptide(L)'
;MKRLLLAVVLLLAGCTAVAHRESTYAKPRHCICSIEEVDSFDHKKAGVFLYVDEEGYVSGEIYEHGELARTFGGGTDFNDRLHEAFRKAAIPDIDWSAHFEKVSRATRERTHVTFAVLDGWTQRIQMNFEGSKCDFTMSNPGPNIRHYAGEDELLGRLNALFDVIAVEYGREEMRL
;
A
#
# COMPACT_ATOMS: atom_id res chain seq x y z
N MET A 1 80.83 -6.05 -16.02
CA MET A 1 80.85 -4.76 -16.76
C MET A 1 79.50 -4.56 -17.45
N LYS A 2 78.86 -3.41 -17.20
CA LYS A 2 77.81 -2.71 -18.00
C LYS A 2 76.49 -3.49 -18.24
N ARG A 3 75.36 -3.24 -17.56
CA ARG A 3 74.44 -2.06 -17.44
C ARG A 3 73.83 -1.57 -18.77
N LEU A 4 72.53 -1.22 -18.67
CA LEU A 4 71.57 -0.53 -19.58
C LEU A 4 70.46 -1.48 -20.09
N LEU A 5 69.16 -1.18 -20.10
CA LEU A 5 68.29 -0.05 -19.69
C LEU A 5 66.86 -0.64 -19.64
N LEU A 6 66.14 -0.61 -18.52
CA LEU A 6 65.03 0.32 -18.22
C LEU A 6 64.17 0.74 -19.43
N ALA A 7 62.94 0.23 -19.49
CA ALA A 7 61.80 0.93 -20.07
C ALA A 7 60.57 0.69 -19.17
N VAL A 8 60.27 1.72 -18.38
CA VAL A 8 59.03 1.93 -17.66
C VAL A 8 57.97 2.35 -18.68
N VAL A 9 56.84 1.66 -18.73
CA VAL A 9 55.57 2.25 -19.16
C VAL A 9 54.50 1.79 -18.18
N LEU A 10 54.20 2.68 -17.23
CA LEU A 10 52.89 2.75 -16.57
C LEU A 10 51.85 3.11 -17.64
N LEU A 11 50.75 2.37 -17.70
CA LEU A 11 49.46 2.94 -18.09
C LEU A 11 48.37 2.28 -17.26
N LEU A 12 47.94 3.06 -16.26
CA LEU A 12 46.71 2.92 -15.52
C LEU A 12 45.53 2.90 -16.51
N ALA A 13 44.80 1.80 -16.53
CA ALA A 13 43.39 1.81 -16.88
C ALA A 13 42.71 0.99 -15.80
N GLY A 14 42.03 1.69 -14.90
CA GLY A 14 41.28 1.08 -13.82
C GLY A 14 40.21 0.18 -14.42
N CYS A 15 40.43 -1.13 -14.34
CA CYS A 15 39.33 -2.04 -14.10
C CYS A 15 38.81 -1.67 -12.72
N THR A 16 37.90 -0.69 -12.69
CA THR A 16 36.90 -0.64 -11.63
C THR A 16 36.33 -2.04 -11.56
N ALA A 17 36.70 -2.77 -10.51
CA ALA A 17 35.81 -3.74 -9.93
C ALA A 17 34.51 -2.95 -9.72
N VAL A 18 33.61 -3.05 -10.69
CA VAL A 18 32.21 -2.77 -10.46
C VAL A 18 31.90 -3.80 -9.39
N ALA A 19 31.95 -3.35 -8.14
CA ALA A 19 31.26 -3.99 -7.06
C ALA A 19 29.86 -4.18 -7.64
N HIS A 20 29.59 -5.41 -8.06
CA HIS A 20 28.25 -5.87 -8.30
C HIS A 20 27.62 -5.61 -6.94
N ARG A 21 26.88 -4.49 -6.87
CA ARG A 21 26.08 -4.11 -5.72
C ARG A 21 25.35 -5.39 -5.41
N GLU A 22 25.71 -6.01 -4.28
CA GLU A 22 24.96 -7.14 -3.77
C GLU A 22 23.52 -6.67 -3.83
N SER A 23 22.75 -7.31 -4.71
CA SER A 23 21.32 -7.34 -4.57
C SER A 23 21.16 -7.99 -3.21
N THR A 24 21.09 -7.15 -2.15
CA THR A 24 20.57 -7.53 -0.86
C THR A 24 19.31 -8.29 -1.19
N TYR A 25 19.38 -9.61 -1.09
CA TYR A 25 18.24 -10.49 -1.27
C TYR A 25 17.19 -9.94 -0.33
N ALA A 26 16.24 -9.19 -0.88
CA ALA A 26 15.07 -8.80 -0.13
C ALA A 26 14.50 -10.14 0.31
N LYS A 27 14.46 -10.38 1.62
CA LYS A 27 13.79 -11.56 2.19
C LYS A 27 12.44 -11.69 1.47
N PRO A 28 11.97 -12.89 1.13
CA PRO A 28 10.67 -13.03 0.50
C PRO A 28 9.62 -12.34 1.39
N ARG A 29 8.85 -11.46 0.76
CA ARG A 29 7.78 -10.69 1.42
C ARG A 29 6.46 -11.01 0.75
N HIS A 30 5.41 -11.10 1.55
CA HIS A 30 4.05 -11.35 1.07
C HIS A 30 3.23 -10.08 1.21
N CYS A 31 2.56 -9.65 0.13
CA CYS A 31 1.61 -8.54 0.18
C CYS A 31 0.38 -8.97 0.97
N ILE A 32 0.12 -8.30 2.08
CA ILE A 32 -1.02 -8.59 2.98
C ILE A 32 -2.14 -7.57 2.86
N CYS A 33 -1.83 -6.37 2.34
CA CYS A 33 -2.80 -5.36 2.00
C CYS A 33 -2.30 -4.51 0.82
N SER A 34 -3.16 -4.24 -0.15
CA SER A 34 -2.93 -3.25 -1.20
C SER A 34 -4.15 -2.34 -1.37
N ILE A 35 -3.89 -1.07 -1.60
CA ILE A 35 -4.85 -0.04 -1.98
C ILE A 35 -4.30 0.60 -3.25
N GLU A 36 -4.87 0.23 -4.38
CA GLU A 36 -4.29 0.46 -5.70
C GLU A 36 -5.23 1.29 -6.56
N GLU A 37 -4.72 2.26 -7.30
CA GLU A 37 -5.49 2.88 -8.38
C GLU A 37 -5.66 1.88 -9.54
N VAL A 38 -6.90 1.74 -10.00
CA VAL A 38 -7.27 0.91 -11.13
C VAL A 38 -7.40 1.82 -12.34
N ASP A 39 -6.33 1.92 -13.12
CA ASP A 39 -6.41 2.52 -14.45
C ASP A 39 -6.67 1.45 -15.50
N SER A 40 -7.55 1.74 -16.44
CA SER A 40 -8.04 0.77 -17.45
C SER A 40 -6.99 0.43 -18.54
N PHE A 41 -5.84 1.09 -18.50
CA PHE A 41 -4.76 0.94 -19.46
C PHE A 41 -3.40 0.91 -18.74
N ASP A 42 -2.85 -0.30 -18.63
CA ASP A 42 -1.41 -0.58 -18.49
C ASP A 42 -0.75 -0.43 -17.09
N HIS A 43 -0.61 -1.59 -16.42
CA HIS A 43 0.39 -2.08 -15.43
C HIS A 43 1.27 -1.18 -14.55
N LYS A 44 0.98 0.11 -14.37
CA LYS A 44 1.75 1.01 -13.52
C LYS A 44 0.93 1.43 -12.31
N LYS A 45 0.71 0.46 -11.42
CA LYS A 45 -0.09 0.60 -10.19
C LYS A 45 0.51 1.67 -9.29
N ALA A 46 -0.11 2.85 -9.23
CA ALA A 46 0.06 3.73 -8.10
C ALA A 46 -0.72 3.14 -6.91
N GLY A 47 -0.12 3.10 -5.73
CA GLY A 47 -0.82 2.51 -4.59
C GLY A 47 0.02 2.37 -3.33
N VAL A 48 -0.69 1.98 -2.28
CA VAL A 48 -0.15 1.70 -0.94
C VAL A 48 -0.14 0.20 -0.74
N PHE A 49 0.98 -0.32 -0.28
CA PHE A 49 1.20 -1.75 -0.08
C PHE A 49 1.75 -2.00 1.32
N LEU A 50 1.16 -2.98 2.00
CA LEU A 50 1.71 -3.55 3.23
C LEU A 50 2.23 -4.94 2.93
N TYR A 51 3.48 -5.17 3.32
CA TYR A 51 4.18 -6.43 3.15
C TYR A 51 4.54 -7.01 4.50
N VAL A 52 4.35 -8.32 4.66
CA VAL A 52 4.86 -9.09 5.80
C VAL A 52 6.07 -9.92 5.34
N ASP A 53 7.14 -9.93 6.13
CA ASP A 53 8.28 -10.81 5.90
C ASP A 53 8.10 -12.17 6.64
N GLU A 54 9.09 -13.06 6.49
CA GLU A 54 9.08 -14.39 7.12
C GLU A 54 9.07 -14.35 8.67
N GLU A 55 9.51 -13.25 9.27
CA GLU A 55 9.55 -13.06 10.72
C GLU A 55 8.22 -12.46 11.24
N GLY A 56 7.27 -12.18 10.34
CA GLY A 56 5.99 -11.57 10.66
C GLY A 56 6.05 -10.04 10.75
N TYR A 57 7.15 -9.43 10.33
CA TYR A 57 7.32 -7.99 10.41
C TYR A 57 6.68 -7.28 9.22
N VAL A 58 5.89 -6.25 9.52
CA VAL A 58 5.17 -5.48 8.52
C VAL A 58 5.98 -4.25 8.09
N SER A 59 6.06 -4.05 6.78
CA SER A 59 6.60 -2.86 6.13
C SER A 59 5.56 -2.23 5.22
N GLY A 60 5.60 -0.90 5.11
CA GLY A 60 4.68 -0.12 4.29
C GLY A 60 5.41 0.60 3.16
N GLU A 61 4.95 0.39 1.93
CA GLU A 61 5.55 0.94 0.72
C GLU A 61 4.52 1.66 -0.16
N ILE A 62 4.97 2.69 -0.85
CA ILE A 62 4.20 3.44 -1.84
C ILE A 62 4.85 3.24 -3.19
N TYR A 63 4.02 2.85 -4.15
CA TYR A 63 4.43 2.75 -5.54
C TYR A 63 3.77 3.87 -6.34
N GLU A 64 4.54 4.50 -7.22
CA GLU A 64 4.07 5.48 -8.19
C GLU A 64 4.52 5.03 -9.57
N HIS A 65 3.60 4.98 -10.52
CA HIS A 65 3.89 4.51 -11.88
C HIS A 65 4.59 3.12 -11.94
N GLY A 66 4.31 2.24 -10.97
CA GLY A 66 4.90 0.91 -10.86
C GLY A 66 6.31 0.87 -10.25
N GLU A 67 6.85 2.01 -9.80
CA GLU A 67 8.16 2.10 -9.16
C GLU A 67 7.99 2.43 -7.67
N LEU A 68 8.88 1.91 -6.82
CA LEU A 68 8.89 2.24 -5.40
C LEU A 68 9.24 3.72 -5.22
N ALA A 69 8.25 4.52 -4.83
CA ALA A 69 8.44 5.94 -4.55
C ALA A 69 9.08 6.13 -3.16
N ARG A 70 8.53 5.47 -2.13
CA ARG A 70 9.08 5.50 -0.76
C ARG A 70 8.58 4.37 0.12
N THR A 71 9.34 4.09 1.18
CA THR A 71 8.89 3.32 2.35
C THR A 71 8.35 4.32 3.38
N PHE A 72 7.12 4.11 3.86
CA PHE A 72 6.49 4.95 4.89
C PHE A 72 6.43 4.29 6.25
N GLY A 73 6.51 2.95 6.27
CA GLY A 73 6.23 2.16 7.46
C GLY A 73 7.25 1.06 7.69
N GLY A 74 7.69 0.95 8.94
CA GLY A 74 8.60 -0.05 9.44
C GLY A 74 8.94 0.29 10.89
N GLY A 75 9.26 -0.70 11.69
CA GLY A 75 9.56 -0.58 13.12
C GLY A 75 8.75 -1.60 13.91
N THR A 76 9.24 -2.00 15.09
CA THR A 76 8.44 -2.77 16.06
C THR A 76 7.16 -2.01 16.41
N ASP A 77 7.27 -0.70 16.68
CA ASP A 77 6.11 0.14 16.99
C ASP A 77 5.09 0.22 15.85
N PHE A 78 5.57 0.32 14.60
CA PHE A 78 4.71 0.31 13.41
C PHE A 78 4.01 -1.04 13.25
N ASN A 79 4.77 -2.13 13.42
CA ASN A 79 4.27 -3.49 13.38
C ASN A 79 3.16 -3.70 14.41
N ASP A 80 3.42 -3.40 15.68
CA ASP A 80 2.47 -3.62 16.78
C ASP A 80 1.17 -2.85 16.56
N ARG A 81 1.25 -1.59 16.11
CA ARG A 81 0.08 -0.77 15.80
C ARG A 81 -0.74 -1.35 14.65
N LEU A 82 -0.10 -1.82 13.57
CA LEU A 82 -0.81 -2.43 12.45
C LEU A 82 -1.47 -3.74 12.85
N HIS A 83 -0.76 -4.64 13.53
CA HIS A 83 -1.34 -5.88 14.05
C HIS A 83 -2.56 -5.59 14.94
N GLU A 84 -2.45 -4.64 15.86
CA GLU A 84 -3.57 -4.23 16.71
C GLU A 84 -4.75 -3.67 15.89
N ALA A 85 -4.48 -2.83 14.88
CA ALA A 85 -5.52 -2.26 14.03
C ALA A 85 -6.25 -3.34 13.22
N PHE A 86 -5.54 -4.27 12.58
CA PHE A 86 -6.14 -5.36 11.83
C PHE A 86 -6.94 -6.33 12.72
N ARG A 87 -6.43 -6.64 13.92
CA ARG A 87 -7.15 -7.48 14.89
C ARG A 87 -8.43 -6.84 15.39
N LYS A 88 -8.40 -5.54 15.69
CA LYS A 88 -9.58 -4.78 16.13
C LYS A 88 -10.61 -4.62 15.01
N ALA A 89 -10.14 -4.40 13.78
CA ALA A 89 -10.99 -4.23 12.62
C ALA A 89 -11.78 -5.51 12.31
N ALA A 90 -11.13 -6.68 12.41
CA ALA A 90 -11.75 -8.01 12.22
C ALA A 90 -12.70 -8.03 11.01
N ILE A 91 -12.23 -7.52 9.87
CA ILE A 91 -13.01 -7.26 8.67
C ILE A 91 -13.43 -8.61 8.06
N PRO A 92 -14.73 -8.91 7.93
CA PRO A 92 -15.16 -10.20 7.42
C PRO A 92 -15.04 -10.29 5.89
N ASP A 93 -14.84 -11.50 5.41
CA ASP A 93 -14.89 -11.83 3.99
C ASP A 93 -16.35 -11.83 3.50
N ILE A 94 -16.77 -10.72 2.90
CA ILE A 94 -18.12 -10.50 2.37
C ILE A 94 -18.03 -9.81 1.00
N ASP A 95 -19.14 -9.80 0.25
CA ASP A 95 -19.27 -8.95 -0.93
C ASP A 95 -19.40 -7.48 -0.51
N TRP A 96 -18.25 -6.82 -0.40
CA TRP A 96 -18.14 -5.42 0.02
C TRP A 96 -18.78 -4.46 -0.97
N SER A 97 -18.78 -4.78 -2.27
CA SER A 97 -19.44 -3.97 -3.30
C SER A 97 -20.95 -3.98 -3.09
N ALA A 98 -21.55 -5.17 -2.93
CA ALA A 98 -22.98 -5.31 -2.67
C ALA A 98 -23.38 -4.74 -1.30
N HIS A 99 -22.52 -4.91 -0.28
CA HIS A 99 -22.73 -4.34 1.06
C HIS A 99 -22.76 -2.81 1.02
N PHE A 100 -21.78 -2.19 0.35
CA PHE A 100 -21.72 -0.75 0.20
C PHE A 100 -22.94 -0.20 -0.57
N GLU A 101 -23.33 -0.83 -1.68
CA GLU A 101 -24.52 -0.43 -2.44
C GLU A 101 -25.79 -0.49 -1.58
N LYS A 102 -25.92 -1.54 -0.76
CA LYS A 102 -27.04 -1.70 0.18
C LYS A 102 -27.09 -0.56 1.19
N VAL A 103 -25.96 -0.25 1.85
CA VAL A 103 -25.89 0.82 2.88
C VAL A 103 -26.15 2.19 2.26
N SER A 104 -25.52 2.47 1.11
CA SER A 104 -25.67 3.76 0.42
C SER A 104 -27.10 3.98 -0.07
N ARG A 105 -27.76 2.96 -0.64
CA ARG A 105 -29.17 3.04 -1.03
C ARG A 105 -30.09 3.31 0.17
N ALA A 106 -29.94 2.54 1.25
CA ALA A 106 -30.74 2.73 2.46
C ALA A 106 -30.57 4.14 3.05
N THR A 107 -29.34 4.68 3.02
CA THR A 107 -29.04 6.03 3.51
C THR A 107 -29.68 7.10 2.62
N ARG A 108 -29.60 6.96 1.29
CA ARG A 108 -30.23 7.88 0.33
C ARG A 108 -31.76 7.90 0.48
N GLU A 109 -32.38 6.74 0.67
CA GLU A 109 -33.82 6.63 0.88
C GLU A 109 -34.27 7.34 2.17
N ARG A 110 -33.46 7.28 3.23
CA ARG A 110 -33.75 7.91 4.52
C ARG A 110 -33.48 9.42 4.54
N THR A 111 -32.43 9.87 3.87
CA THR A 111 -31.93 11.26 3.97
C THR A 111 -32.31 12.14 2.78
N HIS A 112 -32.71 11.56 1.65
CA HIS A 112 -32.88 12.24 0.36
C HIS A 112 -31.64 12.99 -0.14
N VAL A 113 -30.45 12.70 0.43
CA VAL A 113 -29.19 13.31 0.02
C VAL A 113 -28.52 12.46 -1.05
N THR A 114 -28.30 13.04 -2.22
CA THR A 114 -27.43 12.46 -3.25
C THR A 114 -26.05 13.08 -3.11
N PHE A 115 -25.08 12.29 -2.69
CA PHE A 115 -23.67 12.70 -2.67
C PHE A 115 -23.09 12.57 -4.09
N ALA A 116 -22.77 13.70 -4.71
CA ALA A 116 -22.06 13.74 -5.98
C ALA A 116 -20.56 13.89 -5.70
N VAL A 117 -19.78 12.89 -6.08
CA VAL A 117 -18.31 12.98 -6.03
C VAL A 117 -17.84 13.58 -7.36
N LEU A 118 -17.29 14.78 -7.28
CA LEU A 118 -16.58 15.43 -8.38
C LEU A 118 -15.19 14.81 -8.42
N ASP A 119 -14.78 14.32 -9.59
CA ASP A 119 -13.58 13.50 -9.86
C ASP A 119 -13.75 12.00 -9.58
N GLY A 120 -13.46 11.20 -10.61
CA GLY A 120 -13.66 9.75 -10.59
C GLY A 120 -12.34 9.02 -10.75
N TRP A 121 -11.79 8.52 -9.64
CA TRP A 121 -10.76 7.49 -9.66
C TRP A 121 -11.33 6.20 -9.09
N THR A 122 -10.89 5.06 -9.62
CA THR A 122 -11.30 3.76 -9.11
C THR A 122 -10.12 3.16 -8.37
N GLN A 123 -10.37 2.60 -7.18
CA GLN A 123 -9.34 1.87 -6.46
C GLN A 123 -9.78 0.45 -6.18
N ARG A 124 -8.80 -0.46 -6.21
CA ARG A 124 -8.92 -1.81 -5.72
C ARG A 124 -8.32 -1.87 -4.34
N ILE A 125 -9.06 -2.45 -3.42
CA ILE A 125 -8.62 -2.71 -2.05
C ILE A 125 -8.57 -4.21 -1.89
N GLN A 126 -7.41 -4.73 -1.50
CA GLN A 126 -7.23 -6.14 -1.18
C GLN A 126 -6.54 -6.22 0.18
N MET A 127 -7.07 -7.02 1.09
CA MET A 127 -6.43 -7.31 2.37
C MET A 127 -6.78 -8.71 2.84
N ASN A 128 -5.79 -9.40 3.41
CA ASN A 128 -5.96 -10.68 4.06
C ASN A 128 -4.90 -10.84 5.15
N PHE A 129 -5.24 -10.42 6.37
CA PHE A 129 -4.31 -10.39 7.48
C PHE A 129 -5.02 -10.52 8.84
N GLU A 130 -4.47 -11.33 9.75
CA GLU A 130 -4.98 -11.51 11.12
C GLU A 130 -6.51 -11.70 11.24
N GLY A 131 -7.12 -12.44 10.32
CA GLY A 131 -8.57 -12.67 10.31
C GLY A 131 -9.41 -11.54 9.69
N SER A 132 -8.78 -10.42 9.31
CA SER A 132 -9.37 -9.38 8.49
C SER A 132 -9.17 -9.69 6.99
N LYS A 133 -10.27 -9.77 6.25
CA LYS A 133 -10.32 -10.07 4.82
C LYS A 133 -11.25 -9.13 4.10
N CYS A 134 -10.80 -8.57 2.98
CA CYS A 134 -11.60 -7.67 2.17
C CYS A 134 -11.00 -7.56 0.77
N ASP A 135 -11.80 -7.77 -0.27
CA ASP A 135 -11.43 -7.50 -1.67
C ASP A 135 -12.62 -6.81 -2.34
N PHE A 136 -12.41 -5.58 -2.80
CA PHE A 136 -13.39 -4.90 -3.62
C PHE A 136 -12.76 -3.80 -4.47
N THR A 137 -13.49 -3.39 -5.49
CA THR A 137 -13.12 -2.28 -6.36
C THR A 137 -14.24 -1.27 -6.33
N MET A 138 -13.90 -0.02 -6.01
CA MET A 138 -14.88 1.05 -5.86
C MET A 138 -14.31 2.37 -6.36
N SER A 139 -15.17 3.17 -6.99
CA SER A 139 -14.84 4.56 -7.30
C SER A 139 -14.85 5.40 -6.02
N ASN A 140 -13.79 6.19 -5.81
CA ASN A 140 -13.64 7.11 -4.68
C ASN A 140 -13.86 6.44 -3.32
N PRO A 141 -13.12 5.36 -2.99
CA PRO A 141 -13.51 4.50 -1.87
C PRO A 141 -13.43 5.20 -0.52
N GLY A 142 -12.41 6.02 -0.26
CA GLY A 142 -12.29 6.61 1.06
C GLY A 142 -13.36 7.66 1.36
N PRO A 143 -13.65 8.65 0.48
CA PRO A 143 -14.74 9.59 0.75
C PRO A 143 -16.07 8.87 0.95
N ASN A 144 -16.31 7.82 0.15
CA ASN A 144 -17.48 6.97 0.25
C ASN A 144 -17.53 6.22 1.60
N ILE A 145 -16.46 5.54 1.99
CA ILE A 145 -16.38 4.77 3.23
C ILE A 145 -16.52 5.69 4.43
N ARG A 146 -15.83 6.83 4.46
CA ARG A 146 -15.97 7.86 5.51
C ARG A 146 -17.39 8.37 5.62
N HIS A 147 -18.03 8.66 4.49
CA HIS A 147 -19.39 9.20 4.47
C HIS A 147 -20.39 8.21 5.08
N TYR A 148 -20.26 6.91 4.77
CA TYR A 148 -21.18 5.89 5.26
C TYR A 148 -20.68 5.15 6.52
N ALA A 149 -19.51 5.48 7.07
CA ALA A 149 -18.94 4.83 8.25
C ALA A 149 -19.83 4.93 9.49
N GLY A 150 -20.58 6.04 9.64
CA GLY A 150 -21.54 6.23 10.73
C GLY A 150 -22.85 5.45 10.56
N GLU A 151 -23.09 4.86 9.38
CA GLU A 151 -24.34 4.20 9.02
C GLU A 151 -24.28 2.67 9.15
N ASP A 152 -23.08 2.10 9.15
CA ASP A 152 -22.86 0.66 9.19
C ASP A 152 -21.57 0.33 9.97
N GLU A 153 -21.67 -0.65 10.87
CA GLU A 153 -20.56 -1.03 11.75
C GLU A 153 -19.35 -1.57 10.96
N LEU A 154 -19.57 -2.32 9.88
CA LEU A 154 -18.49 -2.88 9.08
C LEU A 154 -17.76 -1.80 8.28
N LEU A 155 -18.49 -0.83 7.72
CA LEU A 155 -17.88 0.36 7.10
C LEU A 155 -17.15 1.23 8.13
N GLY A 156 -17.66 1.34 9.35
CA GLY A 156 -16.99 2.02 10.45
C GLY A 156 -15.66 1.38 10.84
N ARG A 157 -15.62 0.05 10.94
CA ARG A 157 -14.38 -0.72 11.19
C ARG A 157 -13.37 -0.56 10.05
N LEU A 158 -13.85 -0.62 8.80
CA LEU A 158 -13.01 -0.44 7.62
C LEU A 158 -12.42 0.98 7.56
N ASN A 159 -13.23 1.99 7.86
CA ASN A 159 -12.78 3.37 7.96
C ASN A 159 -11.68 3.54 9.03
N ALA A 160 -11.90 2.99 10.23
CA ALA A 160 -10.93 3.08 11.32
C ALA A 160 -9.58 2.42 10.96
N LEU A 161 -9.60 1.28 10.26
CA LEU A 161 -8.39 0.63 9.76
C LEU A 161 -7.66 1.52 8.75
N PHE A 162 -8.39 2.11 7.80
CA PHE A 162 -7.80 3.02 6.83
C PHE A 162 -7.26 4.29 7.45
N ASP A 163 -7.91 4.84 8.48
CA ASP A 163 -7.38 6.00 9.20
C ASP A 163 -6.04 5.69 9.87
N VAL A 164 -5.84 4.48 10.41
CA VAL A 164 -4.53 4.05 10.93
C VAL A 164 -3.50 3.98 9.81
N ILE A 165 -3.82 3.29 8.71
CA ILE A 165 -2.91 3.16 7.57
C ILE A 165 -2.55 4.54 6.99
N ALA A 166 -3.53 5.44 6.87
CA ALA A 166 -3.36 6.80 6.36
C ALA A 166 -2.54 7.71 7.30
N VAL A 167 -2.67 7.55 8.61
CA VAL A 167 -1.87 8.28 9.60
C VAL A 167 -0.39 7.92 9.48
N GLU A 168 -0.06 6.64 9.33
CA GLU A 168 1.32 6.19 9.11
C GLU A 168 1.91 6.68 7.77
N TYR A 169 1.02 6.97 6.83
CA TYR A 169 1.33 7.31 5.45
C TYR A 169 1.51 8.83 5.20
N GLY A 170 0.96 9.68 6.09
CA GLY A 170 0.83 11.13 5.89
C GLY A 170 -0.43 11.43 5.08
N ARG A 171 -1.49 11.87 5.77
CA ARG A 171 -2.89 11.96 5.31
C ARG A 171 -3.15 12.60 3.93
N GLU A 172 -2.22 13.37 3.38
CA GLU A 172 -2.41 14.14 2.14
C GLU A 172 -2.34 13.31 0.86
N GLU A 173 -1.59 12.21 0.86
CA GLU A 173 -1.31 11.45 -0.37
C GLU A 173 -2.37 10.36 -0.63
N MET A 174 -3.14 9.99 0.40
CA MET A 174 -4.16 8.96 0.36
C MET A 174 -5.40 9.75 0.07
N ARG A 175 -5.80 9.76 -1.20
CA ARG A 175 -7.12 10.22 -1.66
C ARG A 175 -8.22 9.26 -1.16
N LEU A 176 -8.14 8.91 0.11
CA LEU A 176 -9.19 8.34 0.92
C LEU A 176 -10.06 9.47 1.45
#